data_AF-A0A3C0HPY6-F1
#
_entry.id   AF-A0A3C0HPY6-F1
#
_cell.length_a   1.000
_cell.length_b   1.000
_cell.length_c   1.000
_cell.angle_alpha   90.00
_cell.angle_beta   90.00
_cell.angle_gamma   90.00
#
_symmetry.space_group_name_H-M   'P 1'
#
loop_
_entity.id
_entity.type
_entity.pdbx_description
1 polymer ?
#
loop_
_entity_poly.entity_id
_entity_poly.type
_entity_poly.pdbx_seq_one_letter_code
_entity_poly.pdbx_strand_id
1 'polypeptide(L)'
;LHTATIISTTLGVGPVIVDPRLKERDAGEFSGLTRADIDAQFPGMLDRGEWPPGWEDDEAVLVRVLAALDDILTTTGGHGDVLAVSHGGIIYTLEGHFGLAHERIANLGARWLHHDGSAWRLGERLLLAPDDITIDNQDIV
;
A
#
# COMPACT_ATOMS: atom_id res chain seq x y z
N LEU A 1 -5.13 1.50 -9.60
CA LEU A 1 -4.90 1.51 -11.06
C LEU A 1 -4.74 2.92 -11.61
N HIS A 2 -5.72 3.82 -11.47
CA HIS A 2 -5.68 5.17 -12.07
C HIS A 2 -4.38 5.94 -11.75
N THR A 3 -3.94 5.97 -10.49
CA THR A 3 -2.67 6.59 -10.07
C THR A 3 -1.46 6.05 -10.84
N ALA A 4 -1.37 4.71 -10.99
CA ALA A 4 -0.26 4.08 -11.73
C ALA A 4 -0.30 4.43 -13.22
N THR A 5 -1.50 4.50 -13.82
CA THR A 5 -1.68 4.89 -15.22
C THR A 5 -1.24 6.32 -15.48
N ILE A 6 -1.60 7.26 -14.58
CA ILE A 6 -1.16 8.66 -14.68
C ILE A 6 0.37 8.71 -14.63
N ILE A 7 1.00 8.14 -13.60
CA ILE A 7 2.46 8.16 -13.43
C ILE A 7 3.17 7.52 -14.63
N SER A 8 2.72 6.33 -15.04
CA SER A 8 3.28 5.59 -16.19
C SER A 8 3.24 6.44 -17.47
N THR A 9 2.10 7.06 -17.75
CA THR A 9 1.91 7.89 -18.95
C THR A 9 2.77 9.16 -18.89
N THR A 10 2.81 9.83 -17.74
CA THR A 10 3.58 11.07 -17.55
C THR A 10 5.09 10.83 -17.64
N LEU A 11 5.59 9.73 -17.07
CA LEU A 11 7.02 9.41 -17.08
C LEU A 11 7.48 8.62 -18.31
N GLY A 12 6.56 8.10 -19.13
CA GLY A 12 6.88 7.26 -20.27
C GLY A 12 7.47 5.89 -19.87
N VAL A 13 7.15 5.39 -18.66
CA VAL A 13 7.59 4.09 -18.15
C VAL A 13 6.42 3.11 -18.18
N GLY A 14 6.59 1.89 -18.66
CA GLY A 14 5.48 0.93 -18.73
C GLY A 14 5.73 -0.27 -19.64
N PRO A 15 4.75 -1.19 -19.73
CA PRO A 15 3.33 -1.03 -19.38
C PRO A 15 3.01 -1.12 -17.87
N VAL A 16 1.85 -0.61 -17.45
CA VAL A 16 1.29 -0.86 -16.10
C VAL A 16 0.84 -2.31 -16.00
N ILE A 17 1.42 -3.03 -15.04
CA ILE A 17 1.05 -4.42 -14.72
C ILE A 17 0.18 -4.41 -13.47
N VAL A 18 -0.96 -5.10 -13.53
CA VAL A 18 -1.87 -5.24 -12.39
C VAL A 18 -1.57 -6.53 -11.64
N ASP A 19 -1.24 -6.40 -10.36
CA ASP A 19 -1.07 -7.53 -9.46
C ASP A 19 -2.11 -7.47 -8.32
N PRO A 20 -3.07 -8.40 -8.27
CA PRO A 20 -4.09 -8.46 -7.21
C PRO A 20 -3.49 -8.55 -5.80
N ARG A 21 -2.28 -9.08 -5.65
CA ARG A 21 -1.59 -9.23 -4.37
C ARG A 21 -1.13 -7.92 -3.77
N LEU A 22 -1.20 -6.81 -4.51
CA LEU A 22 -0.89 -5.45 -4.04
C LEU A 22 -2.14 -4.63 -3.69
N LYS A 23 -3.34 -5.23 -3.75
CA LYS A 23 -4.59 -4.58 -3.35
C LYS A 23 -4.57 -4.27 -1.85
N GLU A 24 -5.32 -3.25 -1.42
CA GLU A 24 -5.57 -2.99 0.00
C GLU A 24 -6.11 -4.24 0.72
N ARG A 25 -5.86 -4.31 2.03
CA ARG A 25 -6.39 -5.38 2.87
C ARG A 25 -7.90 -5.52 2.76
N ASP A 26 -8.38 -6.75 2.87
CA ASP A 26 -9.82 -6.99 3.01
C ASP A 26 -10.26 -6.57 4.41
N ALA A 27 -11.18 -5.60 4.47
CA ALA A 27 -11.74 -5.13 5.72
C ALA A 27 -12.87 -6.04 6.24
N GLY A 28 -13.21 -7.11 5.50
CA GLY A 28 -14.30 -8.00 5.82
C GLY A 28 -15.61 -7.24 5.93
N GLU A 29 -16.33 -7.50 7.01
CA GLU A 29 -17.60 -6.87 7.34
C GLU A 29 -17.49 -5.35 7.59
N PHE A 30 -16.30 -4.81 7.83
CA PHE A 30 -16.09 -3.36 7.90
C PHE A 30 -16.04 -2.69 6.52
N SER A 31 -15.98 -3.47 5.43
CA SER A 31 -15.92 -2.93 4.07
C SER A 31 -17.11 -2.03 3.75
N GLY A 32 -16.82 -0.80 3.33
CA GLY A 32 -17.84 0.20 2.95
C GLY A 32 -18.50 0.91 4.14
N LEU A 33 -18.14 0.57 5.37
CA LEU A 33 -18.66 1.22 6.57
C LEU A 33 -17.79 2.42 6.98
N THR A 34 -18.42 3.48 7.45
CA THR A 34 -17.70 4.55 8.17
C THR A 34 -17.36 4.08 9.59
N ARG A 35 -16.46 4.80 10.29
CA ARG A 35 -16.19 4.51 11.71
C ARG A 35 -17.46 4.58 12.56
N ALA A 36 -18.35 5.54 12.28
CA ALA A 36 -19.63 5.66 13.00
C ALA A 36 -20.56 4.46 12.73
N ASP A 37 -20.58 3.94 11.50
CA ASP A 37 -21.36 2.74 11.18
C ASP A 37 -20.79 1.49 11.84
N ILE A 38 -19.45 1.39 11.91
CA ILE A 38 -18.76 0.31 12.63
C ILE A 38 -19.10 0.39 14.12
N ASP A 39 -19.00 1.57 14.74
CA ASP A 39 -19.31 1.74 16.16
C ASP A 39 -20.79 1.44 16.47
N ALA A 40 -21.70 1.73 15.53
CA ALA A 40 -23.12 1.39 15.67
C ALA A 40 -23.42 -0.10 15.53
N GLN A 41 -22.75 -0.80 14.60
CA GLN A 41 -22.99 -2.21 14.29
C GLN A 41 -22.14 -3.18 15.14
N PHE A 42 -20.96 -2.74 15.55
CA PHE A 42 -19.91 -3.52 16.22
C PHE A 42 -19.34 -2.73 17.42
N PRO A 43 -20.17 -2.41 18.43
CA PRO A 43 -19.83 -1.44 19.46
C PRO A 43 -18.55 -1.78 20.23
N GLY A 44 -17.62 -0.83 20.23
CA GLY A 44 -16.36 -0.88 20.96
C GLY A 44 -15.29 -1.83 20.39
N MET A 45 -15.53 -2.48 19.24
CA MET A 45 -14.51 -3.34 18.63
C MET A 45 -13.26 -2.54 18.23
N LEU A 46 -13.43 -1.37 17.60
CA LEU A 46 -12.32 -0.51 17.20
C LEU A 46 -11.46 -0.07 18.40
N ASP A 47 -12.10 0.28 19.52
CA ASP A 47 -11.41 0.71 20.75
C ASP A 47 -10.61 -0.43 21.40
N ARG A 48 -11.10 -1.68 21.26
CA ARG A 48 -10.40 -2.87 21.75
C ARG A 48 -9.36 -3.42 20.76
N GLY A 49 -9.26 -2.85 19.55
CA GLY A 49 -8.42 -3.37 18.49
C GLY A 49 -8.87 -4.74 17.97
N GLU A 50 -10.18 -5.01 18.04
CA GLU A 50 -10.79 -6.23 17.52
C GLU A 50 -11.26 -6.02 16.08
N TRP A 51 -11.11 -7.05 15.26
CA TRP A 51 -11.47 -7.04 13.85
C TRP A 51 -12.54 -8.09 13.57
N PRO A 52 -13.41 -7.88 12.56
CA PRO A 52 -14.47 -8.83 12.26
C PRO A 52 -13.90 -10.13 11.65
N PRO A 53 -14.66 -11.24 11.63
CA PRO A 53 -14.16 -12.53 11.16
C PRO A 53 -13.61 -12.53 9.72
N GLY A 54 -14.16 -11.70 8.82
CA GLY A 54 -13.69 -11.57 7.44
C GLY A 54 -12.47 -10.67 7.26
N TRP A 55 -11.92 -10.11 8.34
CA TRP A 55 -10.74 -9.24 8.28
C TRP A 55 -9.51 -10.00 7.78
N GLU A 56 -8.83 -9.46 6.79
CA GLU A 56 -7.53 -9.96 6.37
C GLU A 56 -6.47 -9.51 7.39
N ASP A 57 -5.92 -10.46 8.13
CA ASP A 57 -4.88 -10.21 9.10
C ASP A 57 -3.52 -9.89 8.45
N ASP A 58 -2.59 -9.41 9.28
CA ASP A 58 -1.27 -8.98 8.83
C ASP A 58 -0.48 -10.14 8.19
N GLU A 59 -0.65 -11.36 8.67
CA GLU A 59 0.04 -12.54 8.14
C GLU A 59 -0.45 -12.85 6.71
N ALA A 60 -1.76 -12.84 6.49
CA ALA A 60 -2.36 -13.05 5.18
C ALA A 60 -1.93 -11.97 4.16
N VAL A 61 -1.93 -10.69 4.59
CA VAL A 61 -1.40 -9.58 3.78
C VAL A 61 0.07 -9.79 3.44
N LEU A 62 0.92 -10.13 4.43
CA LEU A 62 2.35 -10.33 4.21
C LEU A 62 2.64 -11.46 3.23
N VAL A 63 1.95 -12.59 3.36
CA VAL A 63 2.14 -13.74 2.46
C VAL A 63 1.96 -13.33 1.00
N ARG A 64 0.87 -12.64 0.67
CA ARG A 64 0.62 -12.24 -0.72
C ARG A 64 1.56 -11.12 -1.19
N VAL A 65 1.88 -10.16 -0.32
CA VAL A 65 2.69 -8.99 -0.70
C VAL A 65 4.15 -9.38 -0.89
N LEU A 66 4.73 -10.18 0.01
CA LEU A 66 6.11 -10.68 -0.15
C LEU A 66 6.25 -11.54 -1.41
N ALA A 67 5.27 -12.40 -1.70
CA ALA A 67 5.25 -13.17 -2.95
C ALA A 67 5.23 -12.27 -4.19
N ALA A 68 4.52 -11.13 -4.15
CA ALA A 68 4.53 -10.16 -5.25
C ALA A 68 5.89 -9.47 -5.40
N LEU A 69 6.54 -9.11 -4.28
CA LEU A 69 7.87 -8.50 -4.30
C LEU A 69 8.92 -9.47 -4.86
N ASP A 70 8.89 -10.74 -4.46
CA ASP A 70 9.81 -11.77 -4.96
C ASP A 70 9.62 -12.05 -6.46
N ASP A 71 8.38 -12.03 -6.94
CA ASP A 71 8.08 -12.14 -8.37
C ASP A 71 8.57 -10.91 -9.17
N ILE A 72 8.44 -9.72 -8.61
CA ILE A 72 8.99 -8.48 -9.20
C ILE A 72 10.51 -8.58 -9.30
N LEU A 73 11.17 -9.00 -8.21
CA LEU A 73 12.62 -9.20 -8.18
C LEU A 73 13.05 -10.21 -9.26
N THR A 74 12.34 -11.32 -9.37
CA THR A 74 12.62 -12.37 -10.37
C THR A 74 12.42 -11.85 -11.79
N THR A 75 11.33 -11.13 -12.05
CA THR A 75 10.97 -10.63 -13.39
C THR A 75 11.95 -9.57 -13.88
N THR A 76 12.44 -8.72 -12.97
CA THR A 76 13.41 -7.66 -13.29
C THR A 76 14.87 -8.16 -13.29
N GLY A 77 15.12 -9.39 -12.86
CA GLY A 77 16.47 -9.89 -12.60
C GLY A 77 17.19 -9.15 -11.48
N GLY A 78 16.45 -8.47 -10.59
CA GLY A 78 17.01 -7.65 -9.52
C GLY A 78 17.69 -6.36 -9.99
N HIS A 79 17.31 -5.85 -11.16
CA HIS A 79 17.88 -4.63 -11.73
C HIS A 79 16.86 -3.52 -11.90
N GLY A 80 17.30 -2.28 -11.66
CA GLY A 80 16.50 -1.07 -11.84
C GLY A 80 15.51 -0.81 -10.70
N ASP A 81 14.76 0.27 -10.87
CA ASP A 81 13.75 0.70 -9.90
C ASP A 81 12.35 0.33 -10.38
N VAL A 82 11.53 -0.20 -9.48
CA VAL A 82 10.14 -0.56 -9.73
C VAL A 82 9.23 0.25 -8.83
N LEU A 83 8.23 0.90 -9.41
CA LEU A 83 7.16 1.56 -8.65
C LEU A 83 5.95 0.63 -8.50
N ALA A 84 5.78 0.07 -7.31
CA ALA A 84 4.57 -0.63 -6.92
C ALA A 84 3.56 0.37 -6.32
N VAL A 85 2.43 0.60 -7.01
CA VAL A 85 1.37 1.48 -6.51
C VAL A 85 0.34 0.66 -5.74
N SER A 86 0.21 0.94 -4.45
CA SER A 86 -0.66 0.21 -3.52
C SER A 86 -1.38 1.17 -2.56
N HIS A 87 -1.65 0.73 -1.34
CA HIS A 87 -2.46 1.41 -0.33
C HIS A 87 -1.76 1.42 1.03
N GLY A 88 -2.27 2.27 1.93
CA GLY A 88 -1.67 2.48 3.25
C GLY A 88 -1.56 1.19 4.07
N GLY A 89 -2.61 0.36 4.11
CA GLY A 89 -2.59 -0.89 4.88
C GLY A 89 -1.48 -1.84 4.48
N ILE A 90 -1.14 -1.89 3.19
CA ILE A 90 -0.03 -2.70 2.67
C ILE A 90 1.33 -2.17 3.14
N ILE A 91 1.52 -0.84 3.05
CA ILE A 91 2.75 -0.20 3.51
C ILE A 91 2.93 -0.38 5.02
N TYR A 92 1.88 -0.17 5.82
CA TYR A 92 1.95 -0.33 7.27
C TYR A 92 2.26 -1.76 7.68
N THR A 93 1.69 -2.75 6.97
CA THR A 93 1.92 -4.17 7.27
C THR A 93 3.38 -4.54 6.97
N LEU A 94 3.94 -4.09 5.84
CA LEU A 94 5.35 -4.25 5.53
C LEU A 94 6.26 -3.57 6.56
N GLU A 95 5.95 -2.33 6.94
CA GLU A 95 6.74 -1.59 7.93
C GLU A 95 6.73 -2.28 9.29
N GLY A 96 5.57 -2.76 9.74
CA GLY A 96 5.44 -3.54 10.97
C GLY A 96 6.22 -4.86 10.92
N HIS A 97 6.21 -5.56 9.79
CA HIS A 97 7.00 -6.77 9.59
C HIS A 97 8.51 -6.54 9.74
N PHE A 98 9.00 -5.38 9.31
CA PHE A 98 10.39 -4.97 9.52
C PHE A 98 10.65 -4.26 10.87
N GLY A 99 9.69 -4.33 11.80
CA GLY A 99 9.86 -3.88 13.19
C GLY A 99 9.65 -2.38 13.43
N LEU A 100 9.07 -1.65 12.48
CA LEU A 100 8.70 -0.26 12.70
C LEU A 100 7.34 -0.13 13.41
N ALA A 101 7.23 0.88 14.28
CA ALA A 101 5.95 1.27 14.85
C ALA A 101 5.04 1.89 13.78
N HIS A 102 3.73 1.78 13.98
CA HIS A 102 2.75 2.40 13.09
C HIS A 102 2.89 3.93 13.11
N GLU A 103 3.05 4.51 11.93
CA GLU A 103 3.00 5.95 11.69
C GLU A 103 2.19 6.18 10.40
N ARG A 104 1.23 7.11 10.44
CA ARG A 104 0.35 7.38 9.31
C ARG A 104 1.15 7.86 8.09
N ILE A 105 0.83 7.31 6.92
CA ILE A 105 1.37 7.79 5.65
C ILE A 105 0.39 8.79 5.02
N ALA A 106 0.92 9.86 4.43
CA ALA A 106 0.14 10.85 3.70
C ALA A 106 -0.37 10.29 2.36
N ASN A 107 -1.33 10.98 1.74
CA ASN A 107 -1.73 10.68 0.37
C ASN A 107 -0.52 10.86 -0.56
N LEU A 108 -0.33 9.93 -1.49
CA LEU A 108 0.87 9.87 -2.34
C LEU A 108 2.19 9.81 -1.55
N GLY A 109 2.15 9.40 -0.28
CA GLY A 109 3.34 8.95 0.42
C GLY A 109 3.79 7.58 -0.08
N ALA A 110 5.08 7.33 -0.04
CA ALA A 110 5.71 6.11 -0.50
C ALA A 110 6.78 5.63 0.49
N ARG A 111 7.20 4.38 0.32
CA ARG A 111 8.28 3.74 1.08
C ARG A 111 9.20 3.02 0.11
N TRP A 112 10.50 3.27 0.21
CA TRP A 112 11.48 2.44 -0.47
C TRP A 112 11.62 1.08 0.18
N LEU A 113 11.80 0.07 -0.65
CA LEU A 113 12.24 -1.27 -0.30
C LEU A 113 13.46 -1.61 -1.15
N HIS A 114 14.50 -2.12 -0.50
CA HIS A 114 15.74 -2.54 -1.15
C HIS A 114 15.93 -4.03 -0.93
N HIS A 115 16.31 -4.76 -1.98
CA HIS A 115 16.75 -6.14 -1.85
C HIS A 115 18.26 -6.21 -2.09
N ASP A 116 19.02 -6.72 -1.12
CA ASP A 116 20.49 -6.78 -1.21
C ASP A 116 21.05 -8.09 -1.81
N GLY A 117 20.17 -8.91 -2.37
CA GLY A 117 20.47 -10.24 -2.88
C GLY A 117 20.21 -11.36 -1.85
N SER A 118 19.99 -11.01 -0.59
CA SER A 118 19.66 -11.97 0.47
C SER A 118 18.33 -11.68 1.17
N ALA A 119 18.02 -10.40 1.40
CA ALA A 119 16.83 -9.99 2.11
C ALA A 119 16.33 -8.62 1.68
N TRP A 120 15.04 -8.42 1.87
CA TRP A 120 14.38 -7.12 1.80
C TRP A 120 14.75 -6.25 3.00
N ARG A 121 14.90 -4.94 2.78
CA ARG A 121 15.13 -3.91 3.79
C ARG A 121 14.32 -2.68 3.48
N LEU A 122 13.82 -2.01 4.51
CA LEU A 122 13.19 -0.70 4.36
C LEU A 122 14.25 0.36 4.02
N GLY A 123 13.94 1.17 3.02
CA GLY A 123 14.60 2.44 2.73
C GLY A 123 13.83 3.63 3.31
N GLU A 124 14.06 4.81 2.77
CA GLU A 124 13.40 6.05 3.23
C GLU A 124 11.91 6.11 2.89
N ARG A 125 11.17 6.91 3.67
CA ARG A 125 9.80 7.32 3.38
C ARG A 125 9.88 8.54 2.47
N LEU A 126 9.03 8.60 1.45
CA LEU A 126 8.95 9.70 0.51
C LEU A 126 7.54 10.28 0.48
N LEU A 127 7.46 11.55 0.11
CA LEU A 127 6.21 12.19 -0.29
C LEU A 127 6.31 12.52 -1.79
N LEU A 128 5.55 11.82 -2.62
CA LEU A 128 5.63 11.96 -4.08
C LEU A 128 4.98 13.25 -4.59
N ALA A 129 4.05 13.81 -3.82
CA ALA A 129 3.47 15.12 -4.05
C ALA A 129 3.31 15.85 -2.71
N PRO A 130 3.88 17.06 -2.52
CA PRO A 130 3.75 17.80 -1.27
C PRO A 130 2.29 18.09 -0.94
N ASP A 131 1.95 18.08 0.36
CA ASP A 131 0.60 18.32 0.91
C ASP A 131 0.00 19.69 0.52
N ASP A 132 0.83 20.60 -0.01
CA ASP A 132 0.46 21.98 -0.36
C ASP A 132 -0.02 22.12 -1.82
N ILE A 133 -0.05 21.04 -2.60
CA ILE A 133 -0.52 21.08 -3.99
C ILE A 133 -1.97 20.59 -4.06
N THR A 134 -2.90 21.54 -3.96
CA THR A 134 -4.24 21.33 -4.51
C THR A 134 -4.15 21.54 -6.01
N ILE A 135 -4.18 20.46 -6.81
CA ILE A 135 -4.38 20.58 -8.26
C ILE A 135 -5.88 20.80 -8.45
N ASP A 136 -6.27 21.98 -8.90
CA ASP A 136 -7.66 22.22 -9.28
C ASP A 136 -7.96 21.36 -10.51
N ASN A 137 -9.12 20.70 -10.54
CA ASN A 137 -9.51 19.83 -11.65
C ASN A 137 -9.63 20.59 -12.99
N GLN A 138 -9.54 21.92 -12.98
CA GLN A 138 -9.47 22.76 -14.16
C GLN A 138 -8.08 22.83 -14.81
N ASP A 139 -7.03 22.36 -14.13
CA ASP A 139 -5.65 22.36 -14.64
C ASP A 139 -5.25 21.06 -15.36
N ILE A 140 -6.16 20.10 -15.46
CA ILE A 140 -5.98 18.87 -16.25
C ILE A 140 -6.60 19.12 -17.63
N VAL A 141 -5.73 19.42 -18.60
CA VAL A 141 -6.06 19.58 -20.03
C VAL A 141 -6.60 18.28 -20.63
#